data_AF-A0A535EER4-F1
#
_entry.id   AF-A0A535EER4-F1
#
_cell.length_a   1.000
_cell.length_b   1.000
_cell.length_c   1.000
_cell.angle_alpha   90.00
_cell.angle_beta   90.00
_cell.angle_gamma   90.00
#
_symmetry.space_group_name_H-M   'P 1'
#
loop_
_entity.id
_entity.type
_entity.pdbx_description
1 polymer ?
#
loop_
_entity_poly.entity_id
_entity_poly.type
_entity_poly.pdbx_seq_one_letter_code
_entity_poly.pdbx_strand_id
1 'polypeptide(L)'
;IPFLVTTRMIAALMVIPLMYVFALAVSYLGSYIVQRYQIGVVSDGIYNAYFWRYSNLTDLSYSLIKAVVFAFLVICVGVYYGYTVTGGAVGIGRAVAKTMAVSLLLTTVVNAVLTNLFWGHTPNLPIPT
;
A
#
# COMPACT_ATOMS: atom_id res chain seq x y z
N ILE A 1 -17.28 -2.58 -24.07
CA ILE A 1 -16.21 -3.21 -23.26
C ILE A 1 -15.13 -2.22 -22.80
N PRO A 2 -14.49 -1.40 -23.66
CA PRO A 2 -13.41 -0.52 -23.21
C PRO A 2 -13.87 0.56 -22.22
N PHE A 3 -15.10 1.07 -22.31
CA PHE A 3 -15.49 2.21 -21.48
C PHE A 3 -15.70 1.89 -19.99
N LEU A 4 -16.14 0.69 -19.60
CA LEU A 4 -16.46 0.37 -18.20
C LEU A 4 -15.23 -0.05 -17.37
N VAL A 5 -14.33 -0.84 -17.98
CA VAL A 5 -13.10 -1.29 -17.31
C VAL A 5 -12.15 -0.12 -17.12
N THR A 6 -11.92 0.62 -18.19
CA THR A 6 -10.89 1.66 -18.23
C THR A 6 -11.25 2.83 -17.32
N THR A 7 -12.53 3.22 -17.24
CA THR A 7 -12.99 4.27 -16.31
C THR A 7 -12.82 3.86 -14.84
N ARG A 8 -13.20 2.63 -14.47
CA ARG A 8 -12.98 2.12 -13.10
C ARG A 8 -11.50 2.04 -12.75
N MET A 9 -10.66 1.63 -13.69
CA MET A 9 -9.22 1.51 -13.48
C MET A 9 -8.56 2.89 -13.30
N ILE A 10 -8.89 3.86 -14.16
CA ILE A 10 -8.38 5.23 -14.06
C ILE A 10 -8.84 5.90 -12.75
N ALA A 11 -10.12 5.75 -12.40
CA ALA A 11 -10.66 6.33 -11.17
C ALA A 11 -9.93 5.81 -9.93
N ALA A 12 -9.75 4.49 -9.82
CA ALA A 12 -9.06 3.90 -8.68
C ALA A 12 -7.56 4.22 -8.66
N LEU A 13 -6.91 4.35 -9.82
CA LEU A 13 -5.50 4.75 -9.91
C LEU A 13 -5.26 6.21 -9.47
N MET A 14 -6.25 7.10 -9.62
CA MET A 14 -6.17 8.47 -9.10
C MET A 14 -6.45 8.55 -7.59
N VAL A 15 -7.42 7.77 -7.11
CA VAL A 15 -7.85 7.82 -5.70
C VAL A 15 -6.84 7.17 -4.76
N ILE A 16 -6.25 6.04 -5.15
CA ILE A 16 -5.35 5.27 -4.26
C ILE A 16 -4.08 6.04 -3.86
N PRO A 17 -3.33 6.74 -4.73
CA PRO A 17 -2.15 7.50 -4.28
C PRO A 17 -2.54 8.61 -3.29
N LEU A 18 -3.67 9.29 -3.51
CA LEU A 18 -4.16 10.32 -2.58
C LEU A 18 -4.53 9.71 -1.23
N MET A 19 -5.27 8.60 -1.24
CA MET A 19 -5.66 7.88 -0.03
C MET A 19 -4.43 7.33 0.72
N TYR A 20 -3.39 6.91 0.00
CA TYR A 20 -2.16 6.41 0.57
C TYR A 20 -1.37 7.50 1.32
N VAL A 21 -1.24 8.70 0.73
CA VAL A 21 -0.61 9.84 1.42
C VAL A 21 -1.38 10.21 2.68
N PHE A 22 -2.71 10.20 2.62
CA PHE A 22 -3.55 10.45 3.79
C PHE A 22 -3.35 9.39 4.88
N ALA A 23 -3.30 8.11 4.50
CA ALA A 23 -3.04 7.02 5.44
C ALA A 23 -1.67 7.15 6.13
N LEU A 24 -0.63 7.57 5.40
CA LEU A 24 0.69 7.85 5.97
C LEU A 24 0.65 9.00 6.97
N ALA A 25 -0.03 10.10 6.64
CA ALA A 25 -0.18 11.24 7.54
C ALA A 25 -0.87 10.83 8.86
N VAL A 26 -1.97 10.07 8.77
CA VAL A 26 -2.68 9.53 9.95
C VAL A 26 -1.80 8.56 10.73
N SER A 27 -1.03 7.71 10.06
CA SER A 27 -0.10 6.78 10.71
C SER A 27 0.98 7.50 11.52
N TYR A 28 1.54 8.59 10.99
CA TYR A 28 2.54 9.39 11.72
C TYR A 28 1.94 10.17 12.89
N LEU A 29 0.72 10.71 12.74
CA LEU A 29 -0.01 11.33 13.84
C LEU A 29 -0.35 10.32 14.94
N GLY A 30 -0.80 9.12 14.57
CA GLY A 30 -1.07 8.04 15.53
C GLY A 30 0.17 7.63 16.29
N SER A 31 1.31 7.50 15.60
CA SER A 31 2.60 7.18 16.22
C SER A 31 3.05 8.27 17.21
N TYR A 32 2.86 9.54 16.87
CA TYR A 32 3.14 10.67 17.76
C TYR A 32 2.28 10.64 19.02
N ILE A 33 0.96 10.46 18.86
CA ILE A 33 0.01 10.40 19.99
C ILE A 33 0.37 9.26 20.94
N VAL A 34 0.65 8.06 20.41
CA VAL A 34 1.00 6.90 21.24
C VAL A 34 2.28 7.15 22.02
N GLN A 35 3.35 7.64 21.37
CA GLN A 35 4.62 7.90 22.05
C GLN A 35 4.46 8.98 23.13
N ARG A 36 3.68 10.02 22.86
CA ARG A 36 3.47 11.12 23.79
C ARG A 36 2.60 10.75 24.99
N TYR A 37 1.43 10.16 24.75
CA TYR A 37 0.41 9.99 25.77
C TYR A 37 0.38 8.61 26.41
N GLN A 38 0.79 7.56 25.68
CA GLN A 38 0.72 6.19 26.18
C GLN A 38 2.05 5.72 26.77
N ILE A 39 3.18 6.02 26.10
CA ILE A 39 4.50 5.57 26.55
C ILE A 39 5.17 6.61 27.46
N GLY A 40 5.05 7.91 27.15
CA GLY A 40 5.46 9.01 28.04
C GLY A 40 6.97 9.17 28.29
N VAL A 41 7.83 8.33 27.69
CA VAL A 41 9.29 8.38 27.84
C VAL A 41 10.01 9.25 26.81
N VAL A 42 9.35 9.61 25.70
CA VAL A 42 9.99 10.34 24.59
C VAL A 42 9.51 11.79 24.60
N SER A 43 10.45 12.74 24.66
CA SER A 43 10.18 14.18 24.51
C SER A 43 9.79 14.52 23.07
N ASP A 44 8.91 15.53 22.88
CA ASP A 44 8.42 15.96 21.56
C ASP A 44 9.56 16.33 20.60
N GLY A 45 10.64 16.91 21.15
CA GLY A 45 11.84 17.25 20.38
C GLY A 45 12.61 16.03 19.89
N ILE A 46 12.61 14.95 20.66
CA ILE A 46 13.28 13.69 20.29
C ILE A 46 12.47 13.02 19.18
N TYR A 47 11.15 12.86 19.33
CA TYR A 47 10.32 12.26 18.28
C TYR A 47 10.49 12.98 16.93
N ASN A 48 10.44 14.32 16.92
CA ASN A 48 10.60 15.10 15.70
C ASN A 48 12.01 14.97 15.09
N ALA A 49 13.07 14.99 15.91
CA ALA A 49 14.44 14.81 15.42
C ALA A 49 14.65 13.43 14.77
N TYR A 50 14.10 12.37 15.36
CA TYR A 50 14.12 11.03 14.76
C TYR A 50 13.23 10.96 13.53
N PHE A 51 12.04 11.55 13.55
CA PHE A 51 11.16 11.56 12.38
C PHE A 51 11.84 12.16 11.14
N TRP A 52 12.48 13.31 11.27
CA TRP A 52 13.18 13.97 10.17
C TRP A 52 14.48 13.28 9.77
N ARG A 53 15.17 12.62 10.70
CA ARG A 53 16.42 11.92 10.42
C ARG A 53 16.22 10.60 9.67
N TYR A 54 15.08 9.94 9.88
CA TYR A 54 14.80 8.60 9.34
C TYR A 54 13.78 8.61 8.19
N SER A 55 13.05 9.72 7.99
CA SER A 55 12.15 9.88 6.84
C SER A 55 12.92 10.39 5.63
N ASN A 56 13.42 9.48 4.78
CA ASN A 56 14.00 9.86 3.50
C ASN A 56 12.91 10.04 2.44
N LEU A 57 13.05 11.09 1.61
CA LEU A 57 12.17 11.31 0.45
C LEU A 57 12.23 10.14 -0.55
N THR A 58 13.39 9.51 -0.68
CA THR A 58 13.60 8.34 -1.55
C THR A 58 12.74 7.17 -1.12
N ASP A 59 12.74 6.83 0.18
CA ASP A 59 11.94 5.73 0.73
C ASP A 59 10.42 6.01 0.59
N LEU A 60 10.01 7.27 0.79
CA LEU A 60 8.63 7.69 0.58
C LEU A 60 8.20 7.52 -0.89
N SER A 61 9.06 7.88 -1.84
CA SER A 61 8.78 7.75 -3.27
C SER A 61 8.65 6.28 -3.71
N TYR A 62 9.54 5.39 -3.23
CA TYR A 62 9.46 3.95 -3.51
C TYR A 62 8.21 3.32 -2.91
N SER A 63 7.80 3.76 -1.72
CA SER A 63 6.57 3.28 -1.09
C SER A 63 5.31 3.71 -1.86
N LEU A 64 5.28 4.95 -2.39
CA LEU A 64 4.21 5.44 -3.26
C LEU A 64 4.10 4.64 -4.56
N ILE A 65 5.23 4.41 -5.25
CA ILE A 65 5.27 3.61 -6.49
C ILE A 65 4.73 2.21 -6.21
N LYS A 66 5.17 1.59 -5.12
CA LYS A 66 4.73 0.25 -4.70
C LYS A 66 3.22 0.20 -4.42
N ALA A 67 2.67 1.22 -3.75
CA ALA A 67 1.22 1.32 -3.50
C ALA A 67 0.41 1.39 -4.80
N VAL A 68 0.86 2.18 -5.79
CA VAL A 68 0.21 2.27 -7.11
C VAL A 68 0.27 0.95 -7.88
N VAL A 69 1.39 0.22 -7.79
CA VAL A 69 1.52 -1.10 -8.41
C VAL A 69 0.55 -2.11 -7.78
N PHE A 70 0.43 -2.14 -6.46
CA PHE A 70 -0.53 -3.02 -5.78
C PHE A 70 -1.97 -2.69 -6.13
N ALA A 71 -2.31 -1.41 -6.14
CA ALA A 71 -3.61 -0.92 -6.58
C ALA A 71 -3.97 -1.48 -7.96
N PHE A 72 -3.08 -1.28 -8.93
CA PHE A 72 -3.26 -1.73 -10.30
C PHE A 72 -3.49 -3.25 -10.37
N LEU A 73 -2.66 -4.04 -9.70
CA LEU A 73 -2.78 -5.50 -9.68
C LEU A 73 -4.10 -5.99 -9.08
N VAL A 74 -4.52 -5.42 -7.94
CA VAL A 74 -5.77 -5.79 -7.28
C VAL A 74 -6.97 -5.47 -8.17
N ILE A 75 -6.97 -4.31 -8.83
CA ILE A 75 -8.04 -3.91 -9.75
C ILE A 75 -8.07 -4.84 -10.96
N CYS A 76 -6.92 -5.15 -11.57
CA CYS A 76 -6.84 -6.07 -12.71
C CYS A 76 -7.43 -7.44 -12.37
N VAL A 77 -7.07 -8.00 -11.21
CA VAL A 77 -7.62 -9.28 -10.73
C VAL A 77 -9.13 -9.17 -10.47
N GLY A 78 -9.59 -8.08 -9.82
CA GLY A 78 -11.00 -7.85 -9.52
C GLY A 78 -11.87 -7.71 -10.76
N VAL A 79 -11.37 -6.98 -11.76
CA VAL A 79 -11.99 -6.85 -13.07
C VAL A 79 -12.06 -8.22 -13.73
N TYR A 80 -10.96 -8.95 -13.84
CA TYR A 80 -10.92 -10.26 -14.49
C TYR A 80 -11.96 -11.25 -13.93
N TYR A 81 -11.94 -11.49 -12.61
CA TYR A 81 -12.90 -12.41 -11.99
C TYR A 81 -14.33 -11.85 -11.97
N GLY A 82 -14.49 -10.52 -11.96
CA GLY A 82 -15.78 -9.86 -12.08
C GLY A 82 -16.42 -10.00 -13.47
N TYR A 83 -15.63 -10.11 -14.54
CA TYR A 83 -16.14 -10.34 -15.89
C TYR A 83 -16.40 -11.82 -16.20
N THR A 84 -15.60 -12.72 -15.65
CA THR A 84 -15.72 -14.17 -15.92
C THR A 84 -16.77 -14.87 -15.04
N VAL A 85 -17.35 -14.18 -14.06
CA VAL A 85 -18.36 -14.80 -13.19
C VAL A 85 -19.66 -15.08 -13.96
N THR A 86 -20.11 -16.32 -13.88
CA THR A 86 -21.38 -16.78 -14.42
C THR A 86 -22.14 -17.54 -13.33
N GLY A 87 -23.43 -17.26 -13.18
CA GLY A 87 -24.30 -17.88 -12.17
C GLY A 87 -24.99 -16.88 -11.25
N GLY A 88 -25.95 -17.35 -10.44
CA GLY A 88 -26.69 -16.53 -9.48
C GLY A 88 -25.86 -16.07 -8.27
N ALA A 89 -26.53 -15.58 -7.22
CA ALA A 89 -25.88 -14.98 -6.05
C ALA A 89 -24.77 -15.84 -5.39
N VAL A 90 -24.94 -17.16 -5.36
CA VAL A 90 -23.94 -18.10 -4.80
C VAL A 90 -22.65 -18.14 -5.64
N GLY A 91 -22.75 -18.01 -6.97
CA GLY A 91 -21.60 -17.97 -7.87
C GLY A 91 -20.77 -16.71 -7.67
N ILE A 92 -21.42 -15.57 -7.42
CA ILE A 92 -20.78 -14.28 -7.14
C ILE A 92 -19.96 -14.36 -5.85
N GLY A 93 -20.51 -14.93 -4.77
CA GLY A 93 -19.79 -15.10 -3.51
C GLY A 93 -18.51 -15.93 -3.68
N ARG A 94 -18.57 -17.04 -4.42
CA ARG A 94 -17.40 -17.87 -4.72
C ARG A 94 -16.36 -17.14 -5.57
N ALA A 95 -16.79 -16.38 -6.57
CA ALA A 95 -15.89 -15.58 -7.40
C ALA A 95 -15.19 -14.48 -6.60
N VAL A 96 -15.91 -13.79 -5.70
CA VAL A 96 -15.33 -12.75 -4.82
C VAL A 96 -14.29 -13.35 -3.88
N ALA A 97 -14.59 -14.49 -3.24
CA ALA A 97 -13.63 -15.17 -2.36
C ALA A 97 -12.37 -15.59 -3.13
N LYS A 98 -12.52 -16.14 -4.33
CA LYS A 98 -11.39 -16.49 -5.21
C LYS A 98 -10.58 -15.26 -5.61
N THR A 99 -11.25 -14.17 -5.95
CA THR A 99 -10.62 -12.88 -6.30
C THR A 99 -9.74 -12.38 -5.16
N MET A 100 -10.27 -12.39 -3.92
CA MET A 100 -9.55 -11.92 -2.74
C MET A 100 -8.33 -12.80 -2.43
N ALA A 101 -8.46 -14.12 -2.52
CA ALA A 101 -7.33 -15.03 -2.31
C ALA A 101 -6.21 -14.82 -3.35
N VAL A 102 -6.58 -14.71 -4.63
CA VAL A 102 -5.61 -14.49 -5.71
C VAL A 102 -4.95 -13.12 -5.60
N SER A 103 -5.70 -12.07 -5.30
CA SER A 103 -5.16 -10.71 -5.16
C SER A 103 -4.22 -10.61 -3.96
N LEU A 104 -4.52 -11.29 -2.84
CA LEU A 104 -3.65 -11.33 -1.66
C LEU A 104 -2.33 -12.05 -1.94
N LEU A 105 -2.38 -13.23 -2.58
CA LEU A 105 -1.18 -13.98 -2.94
C LEU A 105 -0.32 -13.20 -3.94
N LEU A 106 -0.95 -12.63 -4.97
CA LEU A 106 -0.26 -11.85 -6.00
C LEU A 106 0.44 -10.62 -5.41
N THR A 107 -0.27 -9.85 -4.58
CA THR A 107 0.31 -8.66 -3.95
C THR A 107 1.42 -9.03 -2.95
N THR A 108 1.31 -10.16 -2.24
CA THR A 108 2.37 -10.64 -1.34
C THR A 108 3.65 -11.02 -2.08
N VAL A 109 3.54 -11.73 -3.20
CA VAL A 109 4.71 -12.09 -4.02
C VAL A 109 5.35 -10.86 -4.63
N VAL A 110 4.55 -9.97 -5.22
CA VAL A 110 5.04 -8.71 -5.82
C VAL A 110 5.65 -7.82 -4.74
N ASN A 111 5.10 -7.83 -3.53
CA ASN A 111 5.68 -7.14 -2.37
C ASN A 111 7.09 -7.62 -2.08
N ALA A 112 7.32 -8.93 -2.00
CA ALA A 112 8.64 -9.48 -1.73
C ALA A 112 9.66 -9.09 -2.82
N VAL A 113 9.25 -9.14 -4.09
CA VAL A 113 10.10 -8.75 -5.23
C VAL A 113 10.43 -7.26 -5.20
N LEU A 114 9.43 -6.40 -5.07
CA LEU A 114 9.63 -4.94 -5.03
C LEU A 114 10.45 -4.51 -3.82
N THR A 115 10.26 -5.15 -2.66
CA THR A 115 11.07 -4.85 -1.48
C THR A 115 12.55 -5.17 -1.71
N ASN A 116 12.85 -6.34 -2.28
CA ASN A 116 14.23 -6.69 -2.63
C ASN A 116 14.80 -5.76 -3.70
N LEU A 117 14.00 -5.34 -4.68
CA LEU A 117 14.46 -4.44 -5.73
C LEU A 117 14.83 -3.04 -5.20
N PHE A 118 14.00 -2.47 -4.33
CA PHE A 118 14.20 -1.10 -3.84
C PHE A 118 15.18 -1.00 -2.68
N TRP A 119 15.15 -1.96 -1.74
CA TRP A 119 15.95 -1.90 -0.51
C TRP A 119 17.02 -2.99 -0.43
N GLY A 120 17.14 -3.88 -1.42
CA GLY A 120 18.07 -5.01 -1.37
C GLY A 120 19.53 -4.65 -1.65
N HIS A 121 19.81 -3.59 -2.44
CA HIS A 121 21.19 -3.24 -2.81
C HIS A 121 21.83 -2.17 -1.92
N THR A 122 21.03 -1.29 -1.32
CA THR A 122 21.47 -0.27 -0.37
C THR A 122 20.51 -0.25 0.81
N PRO A 123 20.74 -1.08 1.84
CA PRO A 123 20.01 -0.93 3.08
C PRO A 123 20.47 0.40 3.69
N ASN A 124 19.62 1.42 3.64
CA ASN A 124 19.84 2.69 4.34
C ASN A 124 19.76 2.43 5.85
N LEU A 125 20.82 1.82 6.38
CA LEU A 125 20.94 1.47 7.79
C LEU A 125 21.28 2.75 8.57
N PRO A 126 20.62 2.99 9.71
CA PRO A 126 20.90 4.15 10.57
C PRO A 126 22.26 4.11 11.28
N ILE A 127 23.03 3.03 11.10
CA ILE A 127 24.36 2.84 11.68
C ILE A 127 25.41 3.16 10.62
N PRO A 128 26.41 4.02 10.93
CA PRO A 128 27.48 4.33 9.99
C PRO A 128 28.29 3.06 9.73
N THR A 129 28.36 2.65 8.46
CA THR A 129 29.40 1.75 7.95
C THR A 129 30.66 2.56 7.66
#